data_AF-A0A5B6VKE8-F1
#
_entry.id   AF-A0A5B6VKE8-F1
#
_cell.length_a   1.000
_cell.length_b   1.000
_cell.length_c   1.000
_cell.angle_alpha   90.00
_cell.angle_beta   90.00
_cell.angle_gamma   90.00
#
_symmetry.space_group_name_H-M   'P 1'
#
loop_
_entity.id
_entity.type
_entity.pdbx_description
1 polymer ?
#
loop_
_entity_poly.entity_id
_entity_poly.type
_entity_poly.pdbx_seq_one_letter_code
_entity_poly.pdbx_strand_id
1 'polypeptide(L)'
;MSYIRNGISNETPKEAWDKLKEEFQGSDKTRQQQLITLIRDFENLNMKKAEIVKQYTDRIMTVVNNIGLLGEEFADSRVIEKVITIFPEMYESKISSLEYLSDLSTIFFFELINALYVQEERRASIREEHTKEALRALSIDGANL
;
A
#
# COMPACT_ATOMS: atom_id res chain seq x y z
N MET A 1 -22.00 43.83 -42.50
CA MET A 1 -21.29 42.59 -42.13
C MET A 1 -19.87 42.93 -41.72
N SER A 2 -19.59 43.02 -40.42
CA SER A 2 -18.30 42.66 -39.79
C SER A 2 -18.30 43.19 -38.36
N TYR A 3 -18.69 42.34 -37.40
CA TYR A 3 -18.29 42.55 -36.02
C TYR A 3 -16.93 41.88 -35.88
N ILE A 4 -15.88 42.69 -35.80
CA ILE A 4 -14.56 42.24 -35.41
C ILE A 4 -14.69 41.67 -34.00
N ARG A 5 -14.55 40.34 -33.90
CA ARG A 5 -14.48 39.58 -32.64
C ARG A 5 -13.19 39.99 -31.92
N ASN A 6 -13.25 41.08 -31.16
CA ASN A 6 -12.24 41.41 -30.17
C ASN A 6 -12.37 40.42 -29.01
N GLY A 7 -11.48 39.44 -28.99
CA GLY A 7 -11.32 38.48 -27.92
C GLY A 7 -9.86 38.09 -27.78
N ILE A 8 -8.95 39.07 -27.77
CA ILE A 8 -7.62 38.84 -27.20
C ILE A 8 -7.86 38.88 -25.69
N SER A 9 -8.09 37.71 -25.10
CA SER A 9 -8.03 37.54 -23.66
C SER A 9 -6.64 37.99 -23.20
N ASN A 10 -6.58 39.11 -22.47
CA ASN A 10 -5.39 39.51 -21.72
C ASN A 10 -5.21 38.54 -20.55
N GLU A 11 -4.90 37.30 -20.89
CA GLU A 11 -4.60 36.27 -19.92
C GLU A 11 -3.18 36.51 -19.43
N THR A 12 -3.05 36.81 -18.15
CA THR A 12 -1.74 37.00 -17.54
C THR A 12 -0.94 35.69 -17.61
N PRO A 13 0.39 35.74 -17.64
CA PRO A 13 1.21 34.52 -17.60
C PRO A 13 0.87 33.60 -16.43
N LYS A 14 0.39 34.16 -15.32
CA LYS A 14 -0.09 33.41 -14.16
C LYS A 14 -1.39 32.67 -14.47
N GLU A 15 -2.38 33.31 -15.07
CA GLU A 15 -3.66 32.67 -15.42
C GLU A 15 -3.47 31.58 -16.48
N ALA A 16 -2.60 31.78 -17.47
CA ALA A 16 -2.25 30.76 -18.45
C ALA A 16 -1.54 29.56 -17.78
N TRP A 17 -0.66 29.81 -16.83
CA TRP A 17 0.02 28.77 -16.04
C TRP A 17 -0.95 28.02 -15.13
N ASP A 18 -1.86 28.72 -14.45
CA ASP A 18 -2.85 28.13 -13.56
C ASP A 18 -3.83 27.25 -14.36
N LYS A 19 -4.26 27.69 -15.55
CA LYS A 19 -5.08 26.86 -16.47
C LYS A 19 -4.33 25.64 -16.97
N LEU A 20 -3.08 25.78 -17.38
CA LEU A 20 -2.26 24.63 -17.79
C LEU A 20 -2.11 23.63 -16.63
N LYS A 21 -1.87 24.13 -15.42
CA LYS A 21 -1.79 23.30 -14.22
C LYS A 21 -3.11 22.59 -13.94
N GLU A 22 -4.25 23.28 -14.06
CA GLU A 22 -5.58 22.71 -13.90
C GLU A 22 -5.89 21.64 -14.95
N GLU A 23 -5.48 21.84 -16.21
CA GLU A 23 -5.71 20.88 -17.30
C GLU A 23 -4.87 19.61 -17.15
N PHE A 24 -3.64 19.72 -16.64
CA PHE A 24 -2.73 18.58 -16.46
C PHE A 24 -2.84 17.89 -15.09
N GLN A 25 -3.16 18.61 -14.01
CA GLN A 25 -3.18 18.08 -12.63
C GLN A 25 -4.60 18.03 -12.03
N GLY A 26 -5.61 18.52 -12.76
CA GLY A 26 -6.96 18.73 -12.25
C GLY A 26 -7.08 19.98 -11.38
N SER A 27 -8.32 20.43 -11.16
CA SER A 27 -8.61 21.51 -10.23
C SER A 27 -8.26 21.14 -8.79
N ASP A 28 -8.05 22.13 -7.92
CA ASP A 28 -7.82 21.91 -6.48
C ASP A 28 -8.95 21.08 -5.86
N LYS A 29 -10.20 21.27 -6.29
CA LYS A 29 -11.35 20.47 -5.85
C LYS A 29 -11.24 19.01 -6.27
N THR A 30 -10.78 18.75 -7.49
CA THR A 30 -10.56 17.38 -7.99
C THR A 30 -9.47 16.68 -7.19
N ARG A 31 -8.37 17.38 -6.91
CA ARG A 31 -7.26 16.85 -6.08
C ARG A 31 -7.70 16.54 -4.67
N GLN A 32 -8.45 17.44 -4.03
CA GLN A 32 -9.03 17.20 -2.71
C GLN A 32 -9.97 16.00 -2.69
N GLN A 33 -10.80 15.84 -3.72
CA GLN A 33 -11.69 14.68 -3.83
C GLN A 33 -10.91 13.37 -4.00
N GLN A 34 -9.83 13.37 -4.79
CA GLN A 34 -8.93 12.22 -4.94
C GLN A 34 -8.25 11.85 -3.62
N LEU A 35 -7.77 12.86 -2.88
CA LEU A 35 -7.16 12.66 -1.57
C LEU A 35 -8.14 12.00 -0.58
N ILE A 36 -9.37 12.52 -0.49
CA ILE A 36 -10.42 11.95 0.37
C ILE A 36 -10.69 10.49 0.00
N THR A 37 -10.76 10.18 -1.29
CA THR A 37 -10.94 8.80 -1.77
C THR A 37 -9.77 7.91 -1.35
N LEU A 38 -8.52 8.35 -1.53
CA LEU A 38 -7.33 7.58 -1.16
C LEU A 38 -7.24 7.33 0.36
N ILE A 39 -7.57 8.33 1.18
CA ILE A 39 -7.63 8.17 2.64
C ILE A 39 -8.68 7.12 3.01
N ARG A 40 -9.87 7.19 2.40
CA ARG A 40 -10.91 6.19 2.61
C ARG A 40 -10.48 4.80 2.13
N ASP A 41 -9.78 4.70 1.01
CA ASP A 41 -9.28 3.42 0.50
C ASP A 41 -8.23 2.82 1.44
N PHE A 42 -7.35 3.66 2.00
CA PHE A 42 -6.41 3.25 3.06
C PHE A 42 -7.16 2.73 4.29
N GLU A 43 -8.14 3.48 4.79
CA GLU A 43 -8.92 3.08 5.98
C GLU A 43 -9.65 1.76 5.78
N ASN A 44 -10.21 1.54 4.59
CA ASN A 44 -10.91 0.29 4.25
C ASN A 44 -9.97 -0.87 3.84
N LEU A 45 -8.67 -0.60 3.68
CA LEU A 45 -7.70 -1.59 3.25
C LEU A 45 -7.60 -2.69 4.32
N ASN A 46 -7.82 -3.94 3.93
CA ASN A 46 -7.66 -5.10 4.80
C ASN A 46 -7.01 -6.24 4.00
N MET A 47 -6.30 -7.10 4.72
CA MET A 47 -5.67 -8.28 4.12
C MET A 47 -6.75 -9.29 3.72
N LYS A 48 -6.71 -9.76 2.47
CA LYS A 48 -7.63 -10.78 1.99
C LYS A 48 -7.18 -12.16 2.47
N LYS A 49 -8.11 -13.11 2.60
CA LYS A 49 -7.86 -14.47 3.11
C LYS A 49 -6.76 -15.25 2.36
N ALA A 50 -6.59 -15.01 1.06
CA ALA A 50 -5.60 -15.66 0.21
C ALA A 50 -4.47 -14.73 -0.24
N GLU A 51 -4.44 -13.50 0.26
CA GLU A 51 -3.39 -12.54 -0.05
C GLU A 51 -2.16 -12.86 0.79
N ILE A 52 -0.98 -12.76 0.18
CA ILE A 52 0.28 -12.88 0.90
C ILE A 52 0.67 -11.52 1.49
N VAL A 53 1.50 -11.52 2.53
CA VAL A 53 1.86 -10.32 3.27
C VAL A 53 2.50 -9.29 2.36
N LYS A 54 3.40 -9.72 1.47
CA LYS A 54 4.00 -8.84 0.45
C LYS A 54 2.95 -8.12 -0.39
N GLN A 55 1.92 -8.83 -0.87
CA GLN A 55 0.88 -8.23 -1.71
C GLN A 55 0.07 -7.19 -0.93
N TYR A 56 -0.23 -7.47 0.33
CA TYR A 56 -0.94 -6.53 1.20
C TYR A 56 -0.09 -5.27 1.47
N THR A 57 1.19 -5.43 1.81
CA THR A 57 2.10 -4.31 2.08
C THR A 57 2.36 -3.47 0.82
N ASP A 58 2.46 -4.11 -0.36
CA ASP A 58 2.59 -3.42 -1.64
C ASP A 58 1.36 -2.54 -1.93
N ARG A 59 0.15 -3.02 -1.59
CA ARG A 59 -1.09 -2.22 -1.72
C ARG A 59 -1.12 -1.05 -0.75
N ILE A 60 -0.69 -1.24 0.50
CA ILE A 60 -0.56 -0.14 1.46
C ILE A 60 0.36 0.94 0.89
N MET A 61 1.57 0.57 0.47
CA MET A 61 2.54 1.51 -0.08
C MET A 61 2.05 2.19 -1.35
N THR A 62 1.28 1.50 -2.19
CA THR A 62 0.67 2.11 -3.38
C THR A 62 -0.26 3.27 -3.00
N VAL A 63 -1.11 3.10 -1.99
CA VAL A 63 -2.02 4.16 -1.54
C VAL A 63 -1.25 5.32 -0.90
N VAL A 64 -0.29 5.03 -0.02
CA VAL A 64 0.56 6.03 0.64
C VAL A 64 1.34 6.87 -0.37
N ASN A 65 1.95 6.23 -1.37
CA ASN A 65 2.68 6.92 -2.43
C ASN A 65 1.75 7.82 -3.26
N ASN A 66 0.53 7.36 -3.56
CA ASN A 66 -0.45 8.16 -4.30
C ASN A 66 -0.91 9.40 -3.51
N ILE A 67 -1.03 9.30 -2.17
CA ILE A 67 -1.29 10.44 -1.30
C ILE A 67 -0.11 11.43 -1.37
N GLY A 68 1.13 10.92 -1.29
CA GLY A 68 2.34 11.74 -1.43
C GLY A 68 2.44 12.46 -2.78
N LEU A 69 2.01 11.83 -3.89
CA LEU A 69 1.95 12.45 -5.21
C LEU A 69 0.95 13.61 -5.30
N LEU A 70 -0.06 13.65 -4.42
CA LEU A 70 -0.97 14.79 -4.27
C LEU A 70 -0.37 15.92 -3.42
N GLY A 71 0.85 15.76 -2.91
CA GLY A 71 1.57 16.75 -2.12
C GLY A 71 1.26 16.70 -0.63
N GLU A 72 0.57 15.66 -0.17
CA GLU A 72 0.20 15.49 1.23
C GLU A 72 1.16 14.53 1.94
N GLU A 73 1.59 14.91 3.13
CA GLU A 73 2.38 14.03 3.99
C GLU A 73 1.47 13.00 4.65
N PHE A 74 1.89 11.73 4.65
CA PHE A 74 1.15 10.66 5.30
C PHE A 74 2.00 10.04 6.40
N ALA A 75 1.49 10.08 7.63
CA ALA A 75 2.27 9.68 8.80
C ALA A 75 2.61 8.18 8.80
N ASP A 76 3.90 7.86 8.96
CA ASP A 76 4.42 6.49 9.04
C ASP A 76 3.75 5.69 10.18
N SER A 77 3.39 6.33 11.29
CA SER A 77 2.67 5.71 12.39
C SER A 77 1.34 5.08 11.93
N ARG A 78 0.58 5.75 11.05
CA ARG A 78 -0.67 5.21 10.50
C ARG A 78 -0.43 3.98 9.65
N VAL A 79 0.66 3.98 8.88
CA VAL A 79 1.08 2.82 8.05
C VAL A 79 1.41 1.64 8.94
N ILE A 80 2.16 1.86 10.01
CA ILE A 80 2.55 0.84 10.98
C ILE A 80 1.33 0.25 11.68
N GLU A 81 0.43 1.10 12.21
CA GLU A 81 -0.82 0.66 12.84
C GLU A 81 -1.65 -0.23 11.89
N LYS A 82 -1.67 0.12 10.61
CA LYS A 82 -2.40 -0.64 9.57
C LYS A 82 -1.81 -2.02 9.32
N VAL A 83 -0.50 -2.17 9.40
CA VAL A 83 0.19 -3.47 9.29
C VAL A 83 0.03 -4.28 10.58
N ILE A 84 0.07 -3.66 11.76
CA ILE A 84 -0.12 -4.36 13.04
C ILE A 84 -1.52 -4.98 13.14
N THR A 85 -2.55 -4.27 12.65
CA THR A 85 -3.96 -4.67 12.75
C THR A 85 -4.24 -6.08 12.19
N ILE A 86 -3.43 -6.55 11.25
CA ILE A 86 -3.60 -7.88 10.63
C ILE A 86 -2.83 -9.01 11.35
N PHE A 87 -2.00 -8.70 12.35
CA PHE A 87 -1.20 -9.70 13.09
C PHE A 87 -1.33 -9.72 14.62
N PRO A 88 -2.49 -9.46 15.25
CA PRO A 88 -2.62 -9.59 16.72
C PRO A 88 -2.02 -10.90 17.27
N GLU A 89 -2.32 -12.04 16.63
CA GLU A 89 -1.93 -13.37 17.14
C GLU A 89 -0.42 -13.66 17.11
N MET A 90 0.34 -13.09 16.19
CA MET A 90 1.79 -13.38 16.07
C MET A 90 2.65 -12.45 16.92
N TYR A 91 2.06 -11.35 17.35
CA TYR A 91 2.75 -10.29 18.05
C TYR A 91 2.18 -9.99 19.44
N GLU A 92 1.14 -10.65 19.94
CA GLU A 92 0.68 -10.45 21.34
C GLU A 92 1.84 -10.50 22.36
N SER A 93 2.80 -11.42 22.16
CA SER A 93 4.01 -11.52 22.99
C SER A 93 5.03 -10.37 22.81
N LYS A 94 5.14 -9.78 21.61
CA LYS A 94 6.09 -8.71 21.29
C LYS A 94 5.51 -7.30 21.47
N ILE A 95 4.23 -7.10 21.14
CA ILE A 95 3.46 -5.86 21.33
C ILE A 95 3.33 -5.54 22.82
N SER A 96 3.13 -6.55 23.69
CA SER A 96 3.16 -6.37 25.15
C SER A 96 4.51 -5.88 25.67
N SER A 97 5.59 -6.09 24.91
CA SER A 97 6.94 -5.57 25.24
C SER A 97 7.19 -4.18 24.64
N LEU A 98 6.28 -3.69 23.78
CA LEU A 98 6.49 -2.56 22.88
C LEU A 98 5.82 -1.26 23.36
N GLU A 99 5.06 -1.27 24.46
CA GLU A 99 4.50 -0.07 25.11
C GLU A 99 5.57 0.99 25.50
N TYR A 100 6.87 0.70 25.34
CA TYR A 100 7.98 1.57 25.73
C TYR A 100 8.67 2.35 24.58
N LEU A 101 8.37 2.09 23.30
CA LEU A 101 9.27 2.52 22.21
C LEU A 101 8.64 3.50 21.23
N SER A 102 8.47 4.74 21.68
CA SER A 102 8.00 5.89 20.90
C SER A 102 8.98 6.35 19.81
N ASP A 103 10.22 5.84 19.79
CA ASP A 103 11.35 6.35 18.99
C ASP A 103 11.81 5.40 17.87
N LEU A 104 11.06 4.31 17.62
CA LEU A 104 11.47 3.24 16.70
C LEU A 104 10.56 3.04 15.49
N SER A 105 9.61 3.93 15.20
CA SER A 105 8.59 3.72 14.14
C SER A 105 9.18 3.23 12.80
N THR A 106 10.26 3.86 12.31
CA THR A 106 10.89 3.51 11.03
C THR A 106 11.68 2.19 11.10
N ILE A 107 12.40 1.93 12.18
CA ILE A 107 13.14 0.66 12.40
C ILE A 107 12.15 -0.50 12.57
N PHE A 108 11.10 -0.26 13.35
CA PHE A 108 10.03 -1.20 13.62
C PHE A 108 9.28 -1.58 12.34
N PHE A 109 9.01 -0.63 11.44
CA PHE A 109 8.40 -0.94 10.15
C PHE A 109 9.27 -1.87 9.31
N PHE A 110 10.56 -1.58 9.16
CA PHE A 110 11.46 -2.42 8.36
C PHE A 110 11.68 -3.81 8.98
N GLU A 111 11.85 -3.89 10.30
CA GLU A 111 11.95 -5.16 11.01
C GLU A 111 10.66 -5.98 10.92
N LEU A 112 9.50 -5.33 11.01
CA LEU A 112 8.19 -5.95 10.84
C LEU A 112 8.06 -6.53 9.43
N ILE A 113 8.33 -5.74 8.40
CA ILE A 113 8.28 -6.19 7.02
C ILE A 113 9.25 -7.38 6.80
N ASN A 114 10.47 -7.32 7.32
CA ASN A 114 11.43 -8.42 7.20
C ASN A 114 10.99 -9.69 7.94
N ALA A 115 10.46 -9.58 9.15
CA ALA A 115 9.92 -10.72 9.89
C ALA A 115 8.78 -11.39 9.11
N LEU A 116 7.95 -10.59 8.43
CA LEU A 116 6.89 -11.06 7.58
C LEU A 116 7.42 -11.82 6.36
N TYR A 117 8.41 -11.26 5.66
CA TYR A 117 9.08 -11.93 4.56
C TYR A 117 9.65 -13.30 4.96
N VAL A 118 10.36 -13.37 6.08
CA VAL A 118 10.96 -14.62 6.59
C VAL A 118 9.89 -15.67 6.90
N GLN A 119 8.76 -15.26 7.47
CA GLN A 119 7.67 -16.18 7.78
C GLN A 119 6.95 -16.67 6.52
N GLU A 120 6.75 -15.81 5.53
CA GLU A 120 6.16 -16.21 4.24
C GLU A 120 7.04 -17.23 3.53
N GLU A 121 8.35 -17.00 3.52
CA GLU A 121 9.32 -17.93 2.93
C GLU A 121 9.29 -19.29 3.63
N ARG A 122 9.27 -19.30 4.97
CA ARG A 122 9.10 -20.55 5.75
C ARG A 122 7.80 -21.28 5.42
N ARG A 123 6.69 -20.56 5.26
CA ARG A 123 5.39 -21.17 4.88
C ARG A 123 5.38 -21.67 3.44
N ALA A 124 6.16 -21.05 2.54
CA ALA A 124 6.33 -21.52 1.17
C ALA A 124 7.18 -22.80 1.14
N SER A 125 8.30 -22.84 1.86
CA SER A 125 9.19 -24.00 1.90
C SER A 125 8.49 -25.25 2.47
N ILE A 126 7.70 -25.09 3.54
CA ILE A 126 6.92 -26.20 4.13
C ILE A 126 5.87 -26.74 3.14
N ARG A 127 5.19 -25.86 2.38
CA ARG A 127 4.23 -26.29 1.34
C ARG A 127 4.92 -27.05 0.20
N GLU A 128 6.11 -26.61 -0.19
CA GLU A 128 6.89 -27.27 -1.24
C GLU A 128 7.40 -28.65 -0.78
N GLU A 129 7.82 -28.77 0.48
CA GLU A 129 8.23 -30.05 1.07
C GLU A 129 7.05 -31.04 1.13
N HIS A 130 5.89 -30.60 1.64
CA HIS A 130 4.68 -31.43 1.68
C HIS A 130 4.19 -31.87 0.30
N THR A 131 4.28 -31.00 -0.72
CA THR A 131 3.90 -31.37 -2.09
C THR A 131 4.87 -32.37 -2.71
N LYS A 132 6.18 -32.20 -2.48
CA LYS A 132 7.21 -33.17 -2.90
C LYS A 132 7.04 -34.53 -2.22
N GLU A 133 6.72 -34.55 -0.93
CA GLU A 133 6.45 -35.78 -0.18
C GLU A 133 5.20 -36.49 -0.69
N ALA A 134 4.10 -35.77 -0.92
CA ALA A 134 2.86 -36.32 -1.46
C ALA A 134 3.05 -36.92 -2.88
N LEU A 135 3.81 -36.24 -3.74
CA LEU A 135 4.13 -36.75 -5.08
C LEU A 135 5.01 -38.01 -5.06
N ARG A 136 5.95 -38.10 -4.11
CA ARG A 136 6.77 -39.31 -3.89
C ARG A 136 5.92 -40.48 -3.41
N ALA A 137 5.01 -40.26 -2.46
CA ALA A 137 4.12 -41.31 -1.95
C ALA A 137 3.23 -41.89 -3.06
N LEU A 138 2.66 -41.04 -3.92
CA LEU A 138 1.83 -41.48 -5.06
C LEU A 138 2.63 -42.25 -6.14
N SER A 139 3.91 -41.93 -6.32
CA SER A 139 4.79 -42.67 -7.27
C SER A 139 5.21 -44.04 -6.75
N ILE A 140 5.29 -44.22 -5.42
CA ILE A 140 5.67 -45.49 -4.80
C ILE A 140 4.48 -46.48 -4.85
N ASP A 141 3.24 -46.01 -4.65
CA ASP A 141 2.05 -46.85 -4.74
C ASP A 141 1.73 -47.32 -6.17
N GLY A 142 2.09 -46.53 -7.20
CA GLY A 142 1.95 -46.93 -8.60
C GLY A 142 3.01 -47.91 -9.12
N ALA A 143 4.11 -48.11 -8.39
CA ALA A 143 5.21 -49.01 -8.77
C ALA A 143 5.13 -50.40 -8.10
N ASN A 144 4.15 -50.60 -7.21
CA ASN A 144 3.92 -51.85 -6.47
C ASN A 144 2.64 -52.61 -6.93
N LEU A 145 2.13 -52.31 -8.13
CA LEU A 145 1.05 -53.04 -8.82
C LEU A 145 1.60 -53.67 -10.12
#